data_AF-A0A0W0CKM5-F1
#
_entry.id   AF-A0A0W0CKM5-F1
#
_cell.length_a   1.000
_cell.length_b   1.000
_cell.length_c   1.000
_cell.angle_alpha   90.00
_cell.angle_beta   90.00
_cell.angle_gamma   90.00
#
_symmetry.space_group_name_H-M   'P 1'
#
loop_
_entity.id
_entity.type
_entity.pdbx_description
1 polymer ?
#
loop_
_entity_poly.entity_id
_entity_poly.type
_entity_poly.pdbx_seq_one_letter_code
_entity_poly.pdbx_strand_id
1 'polypeptide(L)'
;MGICGSKPDKAGDTKPGTSKARVRSDNRNSGGASNGKSTTAGQKDGQDMEGGQSGNSMSKEGDKKTTLEEELQNTRGLPVDEQSSSQSGSNNQKAIKVLLLGAGESGKSTILQQLKILHQNGFTKQELIDYTPLIYDNIIEIGKDIISARRKFNVDIDDPTLTEEDLDKISNYTSTRKNTDEDSSEGENSITVKPSEQANTTSIVSKDEFPKEFYPILSKLWNMKSTQELIMSEKSSQFYMMDSTKYFLDNLDRICNTPNYIPTEQDVLRSRQKTSGIFDTVVNMDNNFQMHIYDVGGQRSERKKWIHCFDNVTLVIFCVSLSEYDQFLMEDKSQNRFQESLVLFDNIVNSRWFARTSVVLFLNKIDLFAEKIQRVPLEHYFPDYMGGKDINKAAKYILWRFVQLNRANLNIYPHVTQATDTSNIKLVFAAIKETILENLLKDSGVLQ
;
A
#
# COMPACT_ATOMS: atom_id res chain seq x y z
N MET A 1 15.17 5.30 17.35
CA MET A 1 14.89 5.83 16.00
C MET A 1 15.28 7.30 15.96
N GLY A 2 16.52 7.58 15.59
CA GLY A 2 17.00 8.94 15.33
C GLY A 2 16.93 9.21 13.84
N ILE A 3 16.26 10.29 13.46
CA ILE A 3 16.25 10.81 12.08
C ILE A 3 17.57 11.54 11.89
N CYS A 4 18.40 11.11 10.94
CA CYS A 4 19.63 11.80 10.57
C CYS A 4 19.25 13.03 9.73
N GLY A 5 19.23 14.21 10.37
CA GLY A 5 18.94 15.48 9.70
C GLY A 5 20.22 16.29 9.51
N SER A 6 20.65 16.46 8.27
CA SER A 6 21.72 17.35 7.85
C SER A 6 21.28 18.82 8.06
N LYS A 7 22.06 19.61 8.81
CA LYS A 7 21.89 21.07 8.93
C LYS A 7 22.68 21.79 7.83
N PRO A 8 22.17 22.91 7.27
CA PRO A 8 22.98 23.85 6.52
C PRO A 8 23.54 24.97 7.42
N ASP A 9 24.75 25.40 7.13
CA ASP A 9 25.47 26.51 7.76
C ASP A 9 24.80 27.87 7.52
N LYS A 10 24.75 28.71 8.56
CA LYS A 10 24.63 30.18 8.42
C LYS A 10 25.51 30.89 9.43
N ALA A 11 26.33 31.80 8.90
CA ALA A 11 27.22 32.71 9.60
C ALA A 11 26.57 34.10 9.83
N GLY A 12 27.01 34.78 10.89
CA GLY A 12 26.88 36.23 11.16
C GLY A 12 25.48 36.73 11.55
N ASP A 13 25.25 37.66 12.48
CA ASP A 13 26.15 38.55 13.21
C ASP A 13 25.39 39.26 14.36
N THR A 14 26.15 39.66 15.40
CA THR A 14 25.91 40.78 16.36
C THR A 14 24.62 40.91 17.23
N LYS A 15 24.83 40.81 18.56
CA LYS A 15 24.14 41.55 19.67
C LYS A 15 24.66 43.01 19.72
N PRO A 16 24.11 44.00 20.49
CA PRO A 16 23.49 43.93 21.86
C PRO A 16 22.28 44.91 22.07
N GLY A 17 21.58 45.07 23.20
CA GLY A 17 21.59 44.58 24.58
C GLY A 17 20.52 45.30 25.44
N THR A 18 20.50 45.01 26.76
CA THR A 18 19.80 45.74 27.86
C THR A 18 18.25 45.58 27.88
N SER A 19 17.47 45.49 28.98
CA SER A 19 17.62 45.80 30.41
C SER A 19 16.59 45.01 31.24
N LYS A 20 16.86 44.86 32.55
CA LYS A 20 16.00 44.30 33.62
C LYS A 20 14.73 45.15 33.86
N ALA A 21 13.62 44.51 34.28
CA ALA A 21 12.74 45.02 35.36
C ALA A 21 11.75 43.93 35.85
N ARG A 22 11.40 44.01 37.14
CA ARG A 22 10.70 43.02 37.98
C ARG A 22 9.71 43.80 38.83
N VAL A 23 8.39 43.53 38.78
CA VAL A 23 7.33 43.87 39.79
C VAL A 23 6.11 43.00 39.42
N ARG A 24 5.62 41.99 40.17
CA ARG A 24 4.95 41.84 41.49
C ARG A 24 3.58 42.52 41.69
N SER A 25 2.58 41.65 41.92
CA SER A 25 1.35 41.79 42.73
C SER A 25 0.33 42.87 42.39
N ASP A 26 -0.95 42.50 42.20
CA ASP A 26 -1.87 42.55 43.33
C ASP A 26 -3.18 41.75 43.17
N ASN A 27 -3.71 41.50 44.35
CA ASN A 27 -4.79 40.64 44.80
C ASN A 27 -6.15 41.34 44.62
N ARG A 28 -7.26 40.59 44.43
CA ARG A 28 -8.51 40.75 45.21
C ARG A 28 -9.60 39.75 44.81
N ASN A 29 -10.39 39.49 45.83
CA ASN A 29 -11.20 38.33 46.17
C ASN A 29 -12.64 38.81 46.42
N SER A 30 -13.63 38.01 46.03
CA SER A 30 -15.00 37.94 46.61
C SER A 30 -15.73 36.82 45.84
N GLY A 31 -16.23 35.73 46.41
CA GLY A 31 -16.78 35.51 47.74
C GLY A 31 -18.29 35.25 47.59
N GLY A 32 -18.77 34.06 47.94
CA GLY A 32 -20.21 33.77 48.01
C GLY A 32 -20.59 32.29 47.91
N ALA A 33 -20.59 31.59 49.05
CA ALA A 33 -21.13 30.24 49.23
C ALA A 33 -22.58 30.30 49.73
N SER A 34 -23.39 29.25 49.51
CA SER A 34 -24.02 28.47 50.60
C SER A 34 -25.05 27.42 50.13
N ASN A 35 -25.05 26.30 50.86
CA ASN A 35 -25.85 25.08 50.79
C ASN A 35 -27.34 25.21 51.14
N GLY A 36 -28.12 24.16 50.82
CA GLY A 36 -29.27 23.75 51.63
C GLY A 36 -30.18 22.71 50.96
N LYS A 37 -30.09 21.44 51.35
CA LYS A 37 -31.05 20.36 51.02
C LYS A 37 -31.71 19.88 52.31
N SER A 38 -33.04 19.78 52.31
CA SER A 38 -33.85 19.13 53.34
C SER A 38 -34.84 18.15 52.70
N THR A 39 -35.11 17.10 53.46
CA THR A 39 -35.90 15.88 53.23
C THR A 39 -37.42 16.07 53.33
N THR A 40 -38.21 15.19 52.72
CA THR A 40 -39.41 14.54 53.32
C THR A 40 -39.88 13.33 52.49
N ALA A 41 -40.50 12.36 53.18
CA ALA A 41 -40.99 11.06 52.71
C ALA A 41 -42.54 11.01 52.61
N GLY A 42 -43.09 10.02 51.89
CA GLY A 42 -44.52 9.68 51.95
C GLY A 42 -45.03 8.68 50.90
N GLN A 43 -45.29 7.44 51.35
CA GLN A 43 -45.92 6.25 50.72
C GLN A 43 -47.33 6.44 50.09
N LYS A 44 -47.69 5.69 49.02
CA LYS A 44 -48.52 4.43 49.00
C LYS A 44 -49.17 4.10 47.62
N ASP A 45 -49.05 2.82 47.24
CA ASP A 45 -49.92 1.86 46.50
C ASP A 45 -50.91 2.27 45.39
N GLY A 46 -50.88 1.50 44.28
CA GLY A 46 -52.11 0.98 43.63
C GLY A 46 -52.27 1.10 42.10
N GLN A 47 -52.02 -0.02 41.40
CA GLN A 47 -52.74 -0.57 40.23
C GLN A 47 -52.61 0.02 38.79
N ASP A 48 -52.07 -0.86 37.94
CA ASP A 48 -52.58 -1.37 36.64
C ASP A 48 -52.36 -0.63 35.29
N MET A 49 -52.02 -1.50 34.32
CA MET A 49 -52.14 -1.46 32.86
C MET A 49 -50.93 -1.02 31.99
N GLU A 50 -50.37 -2.06 31.35
CA GLU A 50 -49.95 -2.16 29.94
C GLU A 50 -48.71 -1.41 29.44
N GLY A 51 -47.65 -2.20 29.18
CA GLY A 51 -46.50 -1.84 28.36
C GLY A 51 -45.77 -3.10 27.91
N GLY A 52 -46.19 -3.66 26.78
CA GLY A 52 -45.63 -4.87 26.18
C GLY A 52 -44.15 -4.74 25.87
N GLN A 53 -43.39 -5.77 26.29
CA GLN A 53 -42.04 -6.04 25.82
C GLN A 53 -42.09 -6.45 24.34
N SER A 54 -41.34 -5.77 23.48
CA SER A 54 -40.76 -6.42 22.31
C SER A 54 -39.24 -6.33 22.42
N GLY A 55 -38.62 -7.50 22.55
CA GLY A 55 -37.18 -7.63 22.41
C GLY A 55 -36.82 -7.40 20.95
N ASN A 56 -35.76 -6.63 20.72
CA ASN A 56 -35.11 -6.61 19.42
C ASN A 56 -33.73 -7.27 19.58
N SER A 57 -33.72 -8.54 19.19
CA SER A 57 -32.53 -9.33 18.90
C SER A 57 -31.74 -8.63 17.80
N MET A 58 -30.53 -8.16 18.12
CA MET A 58 -29.55 -7.79 17.10
C MET A 58 -29.13 -9.07 16.37
N SER A 59 -29.61 -9.20 15.14
CA SER A 59 -29.17 -10.18 14.17
C SER A 59 -27.67 -10.04 13.93
N LYS A 60 -26.93 -11.09 14.26
CA LYS A 60 -25.57 -11.33 13.78
C LYS A 60 -25.66 -11.58 12.28
N GLU A 61 -25.41 -10.57 11.46
CA GLU A 61 -25.03 -10.79 10.06
C GLU A 61 -23.58 -11.27 10.04
N GLY A 62 -23.37 -12.43 9.42
CA GLY A 62 -22.11 -13.14 9.43
C GLY A 62 -21.07 -12.47 8.55
N ASP A 63 -19.93 -12.17 9.14
CA ASP A 63 -18.67 -12.00 8.42
C ASP A 63 -18.40 -13.28 7.62
N LYS A 64 -18.51 -13.19 6.29
CA LYS A 64 -17.96 -14.23 5.41
C LYS A 64 -16.44 -14.18 5.58
N LYS A 65 -15.89 -15.16 6.30
CA LYS A 65 -14.44 -15.39 6.40
C LYS A 65 -13.84 -15.41 5.00
N THR A 66 -12.69 -14.77 4.83
CA THR A 66 -11.95 -14.86 3.57
C THR A 66 -11.40 -16.28 3.41
N THR A 67 -11.34 -16.81 2.19
CA THR A 67 -10.86 -18.19 1.90
C THR A 67 -9.48 -18.50 2.48
N LEU A 68 -8.60 -17.50 2.61
CA LEU A 68 -7.30 -17.62 3.27
C LEU A 68 -7.42 -17.96 4.76
N GLU A 69 -8.38 -17.37 5.48
CA GLU A 69 -8.60 -17.64 6.90
C GLU A 69 -9.02 -19.09 7.11
N GLU A 70 -9.89 -19.58 6.23
CA GLU A 70 -10.31 -20.97 6.24
C GLU A 70 -9.13 -21.90 5.91
N GLU A 71 -8.30 -21.58 4.93
CA GLU A 71 -7.11 -22.37 4.57
C GLU A 71 -6.02 -22.36 5.66
N LEU A 72 -5.75 -21.20 6.29
CA LEU A 72 -4.80 -21.09 7.40
C LEU A 72 -5.29 -21.77 8.68
N GLN A 73 -6.61 -21.81 8.90
CA GLN A 73 -7.22 -22.49 10.05
C GLN A 73 -7.48 -23.99 9.82
N ASN A 74 -7.75 -24.43 8.59
CA ASN A 74 -8.08 -25.82 8.23
C ASN A 74 -6.87 -26.75 8.05
N THR A 75 -5.63 -26.26 8.18
CA THR A 75 -4.43 -27.14 8.22
C THR A 75 -4.28 -27.86 9.57
N ARG A 76 -5.40 -28.28 10.18
CA ARG A 76 -5.43 -29.30 11.25
C ARG A 76 -5.41 -30.68 10.60
N GLY A 77 -4.24 -31.17 10.20
CA GLY A 77 -4.11 -32.60 9.88
C GLY A 77 -3.13 -33.05 8.80
N LEU A 78 -2.22 -32.22 8.31
CA LEU A 78 -1.13 -32.74 7.49
C LEU A 78 0.01 -33.26 8.39
N PRO A 79 0.52 -34.49 8.18
CA PRO A 79 1.65 -34.99 8.94
C PRO A 79 2.87 -34.10 8.67
N VAL A 80 3.58 -33.73 9.74
CA VAL A 80 4.96 -33.26 9.62
C VAL A 80 5.78 -34.51 9.32
N ASP A 81 5.93 -34.85 8.04
CA ASP A 81 6.82 -35.93 7.64
C ASP A 81 8.26 -35.47 7.87
N GLU A 82 8.84 -35.93 8.97
CA GLU A 82 10.26 -35.86 9.29
C GLU A 82 11.02 -36.86 8.38
N GLN A 83 11.01 -36.64 7.06
CA GLN A 83 11.91 -37.35 6.16
C GLN A 83 13.27 -36.66 6.16
N SER A 84 14.12 -37.18 7.04
CA SER A 84 15.58 -37.09 6.95
C SER A 84 16.07 -37.33 5.51
N SER A 85 16.58 -36.28 4.87
CA SER A 85 17.42 -36.41 3.67
C SER A 85 18.88 -36.46 4.10
N SER A 86 19.37 -37.69 4.27
CA SER A 86 20.79 -37.97 4.28
C SER A 86 21.37 -37.90 2.86
N GLN A 87 22.52 -37.23 2.75
CA GLN A 87 23.47 -37.15 1.63
C GLN A 87 23.30 -36.00 0.62
N SER A 88 24.10 -34.94 0.78
CA SER A 88 25.25 -34.70 -0.10
C SER A 88 26.17 -33.63 0.51
N GLY A 89 27.42 -34.01 0.79
CA GLY A 89 28.47 -33.10 1.18
C GLY A 89 28.86 -32.19 0.02
N SER A 90 28.59 -30.91 0.19
CA SER A 90 29.10 -29.77 -0.59
C SER A 90 28.91 -28.56 0.33
N ASN A 91 29.80 -27.58 0.29
CA ASN A 91 29.67 -26.29 1.00
C ASN A 91 28.46 -25.50 0.47
N ASN A 92 27.25 -25.99 0.63
CA ASN A 92 26.01 -25.30 0.28
C ASN A 92 25.72 -24.30 1.39
N GLN A 93 26.07 -23.04 1.16
CA GLN A 93 25.45 -21.93 1.88
C GLN A 93 23.94 -22.07 1.76
N LYS A 94 23.28 -22.26 2.90
CA LYS A 94 21.84 -22.50 2.97
C LYS A 94 21.13 -21.21 2.55
N ALA A 95 20.58 -21.18 1.34
CA ALA A 95 19.80 -20.05 0.86
C ALA A 95 18.61 -19.80 1.80
N ILE A 96 18.37 -18.54 2.14
CA ILE A 96 17.31 -18.16 3.07
C ILE A 96 16.02 -18.00 2.29
N LYS A 97 15.00 -18.79 2.63
CA LYS A 97 13.68 -18.66 2.03
C LYS A 97 12.94 -17.47 2.63
N VAL A 98 12.65 -16.48 1.78
CA VAL A 98 11.96 -15.24 2.13
C VAL A 98 10.62 -15.21 1.41
N LEU A 99 9.57 -14.84 2.13
CA LEU A 99 8.23 -14.69 1.57
C LEU A 99 7.78 -13.23 1.65
N LEU A 100 7.37 -12.66 0.52
CA LEU A 100 6.94 -11.27 0.44
C LEU A 100 5.41 -11.20 0.43
N LEU A 101 4.82 -10.73 1.54
CA LEU A 101 3.38 -10.72 1.78
C LEU A 101 2.84 -9.31 1.97
N GLY A 102 1.52 -9.18 1.89
CA GLY A 102 0.79 -7.93 2.10
C GLY A 102 -0.34 -7.73 1.12
N ALA A 103 -1.23 -6.78 1.42
CA ALA A 103 -2.38 -6.47 0.58
C ALA A 103 -1.99 -6.04 -0.85
N GLY A 104 -2.97 -5.99 -1.75
CA GLY A 104 -2.78 -5.44 -3.09
C GLY A 104 -2.18 -4.04 -3.02
N GLU A 105 -1.28 -3.70 -3.96
CA GLU A 105 -0.65 -2.37 -4.06
C GLU A 105 0.21 -1.93 -2.86
N SER A 106 0.49 -2.79 -1.87
CA SER A 106 1.32 -2.40 -0.72
C SER A 106 2.81 -2.16 -1.00
N GLY A 107 3.26 -2.43 -2.24
CA GLY A 107 4.63 -2.17 -2.71
C GLY A 107 5.55 -3.39 -2.77
N LYS A 108 5.01 -4.61 -2.68
CA LYS A 108 5.77 -5.87 -2.78
C LYS A 108 6.65 -5.95 -4.04
N SER A 109 6.06 -5.90 -5.22
CA SER A 109 6.83 -6.02 -6.46
C SER A 109 7.82 -4.87 -6.66
N THR A 110 7.53 -3.67 -6.12
CA THR A 110 8.50 -2.55 -6.09
C THR A 110 9.72 -2.88 -5.22
N ILE A 111 9.54 -3.53 -4.08
CA ILE A 111 10.67 -4.02 -3.25
C ILE A 111 11.51 -5.05 -4.02
N LEU A 112 10.87 -5.96 -4.76
CA LEU A 112 11.59 -6.94 -5.58
C LEU A 112 12.39 -6.25 -6.70
N GLN A 113 11.82 -5.26 -7.37
CA GLN A 113 12.51 -4.45 -8.37
C GLN A 113 13.71 -3.70 -7.76
N GLN A 114 13.59 -3.18 -6.53
CA GLN A 114 14.73 -2.55 -5.84
C GLN A 114 15.85 -3.53 -5.56
N LEU A 115 15.54 -4.79 -5.23
CA LEU A 115 16.57 -5.81 -5.04
C LEU A 115 17.31 -6.13 -6.34
N LYS A 116 16.61 -6.10 -7.47
CA LYS A 116 17.26 -6.20 -8.79
C LYS A 116 18.22 -5.03 -9.03
N ILE A 117 17.80 -3.80 -8.74
CA ILE A 117 18.64 -2.59 -8.83
C ILE A 117 19.88 -2.70 -7.96
N LEU A 118 19.70 -3.10 -6.70
CA LEU A 118 20.77 -3.11 -5.70
C LEU A 118 21.74 -4.28 -5.83
N HIS A 119 21.28 -5.45 -6.30
CA HIS A 119 22.02 -6.71 -6.20
C HIS A 119 22.11 -7.53 -7.50
N GLN A 120 21.49 -7.08 -8.61
CA GLN A 120 21.52 -7.80 -9.90
C GLN A 120 21.88 -6.88 -11.09
N ASN A 121 22.67 -5.84 -10.85
CA ASN A 121 23.10 -4.86 -11.87
C ASN A 121 21.95 -4.07 -12.52
N GLY A 122 20.81 -3.95 -11.84
CA GLY A 122 19.67 -3.17 -12.32
C GLY A 122 19.02 -3.72 -13.58
N PHE A 123 18.38 -2.83 -14.32
CA PHE A 123 17.66 -3.19 -15.54
C PHE A 123 18.53 -2.93 -16.76
N THR A 124 18.59 -3.91 -17.66
CA THR A 124 19.22 -3.69 -18.96
C THR A 124 18.40 -2.69 -19.78
N LYS A 125 19.03 -2.07 -20.78
CA LYS A 125 18.34 -1.16 -21.69
C LYS A 125 17.12 -1.81 -22.37
N GLN A 126 17.22 -3.08 -22.73
CA GLN A 126 16.11 -3.80 -23.37
C GLN A 126 14.96 -4.00 -22.38
N GLU A 127 15.25 -4.44 -21.16
CA GLU A 127 14.22 -4.59 -20.11
C GLU A 127 13.52 -3.26 -19.82
N LEU A 128 14.27 -2.15 -19.76
CA LEU A 128 13.68 -0.82 -19.60
C LEU A 128 12.73 -0.50 -20.76
N ILE A 129 13.11 -0.79 -22.00
CA ILE A 129 12.25 -0.60 -23.18
C ILE A 129 10.99 -1.46 -23.08
N ASP A 130 11.10 -2.69 -22.59
CA ASP A 130 9.96 -3.62 -22.46
C ASP A 130 8.90 -3.11 -21.46
N TYR A 131 9.26 -2.19 -20.54
CA TYR A 131 8.31 -1.50 -19.65
C TYR A 131 7.53 -0.36 -20.31
N THR A 132 7.95 0.10 -21.49
CA THR A 132 7.33 1.27 -22.17
C THR A 132 5.82 1.11 -22.38
N PRO A 133 5.32 -0.03 -22.90
CA PRO A 133 3.89 -0.24 -23.09
C PRO A 133 3.11 -0.11 -21.78
N LEU A 134 3.61 -0.75 -20.70
CA LEU A 134 2.99 -0.71 -19.38
C LEU A 134 2.91 0.72 -18.83
N ILE A 135 3.97 1.50 -18.97
CA ILE A 135 4.02 2.90 -18.50
C ILE A 135 2.98 3.74 -19.25
N TYR A 136 2.85 3.56 -20.57
CA TYR A 136 1.82 4.25 -21.34
C TYR A 136 0.41 3.84 -20.92
N ASP A 137 0.17 2.54 -20.71
CA ASP A 137 -1.13 2.06 -20.22
C ASP A 137 -1.44 2.65 -18.84
N ASN A 138 -0.45 2.73 -17.94
CA ASN A 138 -0.62 3.38 -16.63
C ASN A 138 -1.00 4.86 -16.74
N ILE A 139 -0.35 5.62 -17.63
CA ILE A 139 -0.65 7.04 -17.87
C ILE A 139 -2.08 7.23 -18.38
N ILE A 140 -2.51 6.38 -19.32
CA ILE A 140 -3.85 6.44 -19.88
C ILE A 140 -4.89 6.10 -18.81
N GLU A 141 -4.66 5.05 -18.03
CA GLU A 141 -5.55 4.68 -16.92
C GLU A 141 -5.64 5.79 -15.86
N ILE A 142 -4.52 6.44 -15.52
CA ILE A 142 -4.52 7.63 -14.65
C ILE A 142 -5.43 8.73 -15.23
N GLY A 143 -5.35 8.99 -16.54
CA GLY A 143 -6.23 9.94 -17.22
C GLY A 143 -7.71 9.57 -17.08
N LYS A 144 -8.05 8.30 -17.31
CA LYS A 144 -9.41 7.77 -17.16
C LYS A 144 -9.92 7.87 -15.72
N ASP A 145 -9.07 7.59 -14.73
CA ASP A 145 -9.42 7.71 -13.32
C ASP A 145 -9.77 9.16 -12.96
N ILE A 146 -8.97 10.13 -13.42
CA ILE A 146 -9.24 11.57 -13.21
C ILE A 146 -10.56 11.98 -13.88
N ILE A 147 -10.77 11.63 -15.15
CA ILE A 147 -12.00 11.95 -15.89
C ILE A 147 -13.22 11.37 -15.17
N SER A 148 -13.13 10.09 -14.78
CA SER A 148 -14.19 9.38 -14.06
C SER A 148 -14.50 10.03 -12.71
N ALA A 149 -13.48 10.46 -11.97
CA ALA A 149 -13.66 11.19 -10.71
C ALA A 149 -14.33 12.55 -10.92
N ARG A 150 -13.90 13.32 -11.94
CA ARG A 150 -14.52 14.61 -12.28
C ARG A 150 -16.00 14.47 -12.60
N ARG A 151 -16.37 13.47 -13.41
CA ARG A 151 -17.77 13.13 -13.73
C ARG A 151 -18.55 12.73 -12.49
N LYS A 152 -18.00 11.86 -11.65
CA LYS A 152 -18.63 11.42 -10.39
C LYS A 152 -18.97 12.60 -9.46
N PHE A 153 -18.11 13.62 -9.42
CA PHE A 153 -18.28 14.77 -8.52
C PHE A 153 -18.80 16.03 -9.21
N ASN A 154 -19.24 15.93 -10.47
CA ASN A 154 -19.73 17.05 -11.28
C ASN A 154 -18.75 18.24 -11.28
N VAL A 155 -17.47 17.97 -11.58
CA VAL A 155 -16.44 19.02 -11.66
C VAL A 155 -16.33 19.54 -13.08
N ASP A 156 -16.74 20.79 -13.28
CA ASP A 156 -16.75 21.47 -14.57
C ASP A 156 -15.34 21.65 -15.15
N ILE A 157 -15.24 21.54 -16.49
CA ILE A 157 -14.02 21.85 -17.24
C ILE A 157 -13.79 23.36 -17.21
N ASP A 158 -12.75 23.81 -16.51
CA ASP A 158 -12.39 25.22 -16.34
C ASP A 158 -11.40 25.72 -17.43
N ASP A 159 -10.98 24.86 -18.35
CA ASP A 159 -10.19 25.22 -19.54
C ASP A 159 -11.10 25.30 -20.79
N PRO A 160 -11.28 26.47 -21.41
CA PRO A 160 -12.16 26.64 -22.58
C PRO A 160 -11.65 25.93 -23.84
N THR A 161 -10.40 25.46 -23.84
CA THR A 161 -9.76 24.77 -24.97
C THR A 161 -9.82 23.26 -24.85
N LEU A 162 -10.46 22.74 -23.79
CA LEU A 162 -10.67 21.33 -23.54
C LEU A 162 -12.18 21.03 -23.58
N THR A 163 -12.59 20.05 -24.35
CA THR A 163 -14.00 19.69 -24.51
C THR A 163 -14.31 18.34 -23.89
N GLU A 164 -15.59 18.04 -23.61
CA GLU A 164 -16.01 16.68 -23.20
C GLU A 164 -15.69 15.64 -24.28
N GLU A 165 -15.73 16.01 -25.56
CA GLU A 165 -15.34 15.12 -26.66
C GLU A 165 -13.86 14.72 -26.56
N ASP A 166 -12.99 15.64 -26.12
CA ASP A 166 -11.58 15.34 -25.87
C ASP A 166 -11.38 14.37 -24.70
N LEU A 167 -12.17 14.53 -23.62
CA LEU A 167 -12.15 13.59 -22.50
C LEU A 167 -12.69 12.21 -22.92
N ASP A 168 -13.71 12.17 -23.78
CA ASP A 168 -14.30 10.93 -24.28
C ASP A 168 -13.31 10.11 -25.12
N LYS A 169 -12.42 10.75 -25.88
CA LYS A 169 -11.34 10.06 -26.61
C LYS A 169 -10.48 9.21 -25.67
N ILE A 170 -10.13 9.73 -24.49
CA ILE A 170 -9.33 9.01 -23.49
C ILE A 170 -10.20 7.98 -22.75
N SER A 171 -11.40 8.37 -22.33
CA SER A 171 -12.27 7.50 -21.52
C SER A 171 -12.69 6.22 -22.26
N ASN A 172 -12.94 6.34 -23.57
CA ASN A 172 -13.35 5.23 -24.43
C ASN A 172 -12.16 4.49 -25.05
N TYR A 173 -10.93 4.97 -24.85
CA TYR A 173 -9.75 4.31 -25.38
C TYR A 173 -9.58 2.93 -24.77
N THR A 174 -9.63 1.90 -25.61
CA THR A 174 -9.29 0.54 -25.22
C THR A 174 -8.00 0.16 -25.93
N SER A 175 -6.95 -0.13 -25.15
CA SER A 175 -5.71 -0.65 -25.69
C SER A 175 -5.99 -2.00 -26.37
N THR A 176 -5.54 -2.20 -27.60
CA THR A 176 -5.67 -3.48 -28.31
C THR A 176 -4.76 -4.58 -27.74
N ARG A 177 -4.01 -4.26 -26.68
CA ARG A 177 -3.14 -5.15 -25.92
C ARG A 177 -3.99 -6.01 -24.99
N LYS A 178 -4.61 -7.08 -25.50
CA LYS A 178 -5.06 -8.18 -24.62
C LYS A 178 -3.84 -8.78 -23.92
N ASN A 179 -3.88 -8.86 -22.58
CA ASN A 179 -2.96 -9.67 -21.80
C ASN A 179 -3.00 -11.10 -22.34
N THR A 180 -1.84 -11.68 -22.64
CA THR A 180 -1.73 -13.05 -23.14
C THR A 180 -1.86 -14.11 -22.04
N ASP A 181 -2.15 -13.71 -20.80
CA ASP A 181 -2.15 -14.63 -19.64
C ASP A 181 -3.54 -14.86 -19.00
N GLU A 182 -4.62 -14.40 -19.64
CA GLU A 182 -6.00 -14.65 -19.18
C GLU A 182 -6.86 -15.24 -20.30
N ASP A 183 -6.66 -16.53 -20.60
CA ASP A 183 -7.74 -17.52 -20.85
C ASP A 183 -7.13 -18.81 -21.43
N SER A 184 -6.81 -19.74 -20.55
CA SER A 184 -6.72 -21.16 -20.91
C SER A 184 -7.55 -21.98 -19.95
N SER A 185 -8.85 -21.72 -19.94
CA SER A 185 -9.87 -22.67 -19.51
C SER A 185 -11.25 -22.21 -20.00
N GLU A 186 -11.71 -22.75 -21.13
CA GLU A 186 -13.00 -23.44 -21.28
C GLU A 186 -13.47 -23.49 -22.75
N GLY A 187 -13.66 -24.72 -23.25
CA GLY A 187 -14.81 -25.07 -24.09
C GLY A 187 -14.74 -24.78 -25.59
N GLU A 188 -14.53 -25.83 -26.37
CA GLU A 188 -14.97 -25.93 -27.76
C GLU A 188 -16.48 -25.56 -27.89
N ASN A 189 -16.81 -24.66 -28.81
CA ASN A 189 -17.84 -24.93 -29.82
C ASN A 189 -17.84 -23.93 -30.97
N SER A 190 -17.74 -24.48 -32.17
CA SER A 190 -17.81 -23.84 -33.48
C SER A 190 -19.22 -23.31 -33.78
N ILE A 191 -19.37 -22.00 -34.03
CA ILE A 191 -20.41 -21.49 -34.94
C ILE A 191 -19.84 -20.34 -35.79
N THR A 192 -19.82 -20.59 -37.10
CA THR A 192 -19.53 -19.70 -38.23
C THR A 192 -20.45 -18.48 -38.32
N VAL A 193 -19.87 -17.28 -38.50
CA VAL A 193 -20.54 -16.14 -39.15
C VAL A 193 -19.58 -15.48 -40.15
N LYS A 194 -20.05 -15.29 -41.39
CA LYS A 194 -19.33 -14.72 -42.53
C LYS A 194 -19.18 -13.18 -42.42
N PRO A 195 -18.22 -12.56 -43.13
CA PRO A 195 -17.87 -11.15 -42.97
C PRO A 195 -18.81 -10.23 -43.74
N SER A 196 -19.21 -9.12 -43.11
CA SER A 196 -19.76 -7.96 -43.81
C SER A 196 -18.80 -6.78 -43.69
N GLU A 197 -18.30 -6.37 -44.85
CA GLU A 197 -17.45 -5.21 -45.08
C GLU A 197 -18.15 -3.90 -44.71
N GLN A 198 -17.59 -3.14 -43.78
CA GLN A 198 -17.57 -1.68 -43.85
C GLN A 198 -16.21 -1.20 -43.36
N ALA A 199 -15.41 -0.72 -44.30
CA ALA A 199 -14.11 -0.13 -44.07
C ALA A 199 -14.26 1.19 -43.31
N ASN A 200 -13.82 1.21 -42.05
CA ASN A 200 -13.30 2.43 -41.44
C ASN A 200 -11.80 2.23 -41.29
N THR A 201 -11.04 3.07 -41.99
CA THR A 201 -9.58 3.12 -41.97
C THR A 201 -9.12 3.56 -40.58
N THR A 202 -9.10 2.64 -39.63
CA THR A 202 -8.42 2.83 -38.35
C THR A 202 -6.93 2.81 -38.63
N SER A 203 -6.29 3.96 -38.54
CA SER A 203 -4.84 4.07 -38.49
C SER A 203 -4.31 3.10 -37.43
N ILE A 204 -3.61 2.06 -37.88
CA ILE A 204 -2.96 1.08 -37.00
C ILE A 204 -1.80 1.82 -36.33
N VAL A 205 -2.05 2.41 -35.15
CA VAL A 205 -0.99 2.92 -34.30
C VAL A 205 -0.12 1.71 -33.92
N SER A 206 1.20 1.83 -34.12
CA SER A 206 2.13 0.76 -33.81
C SER A 206 1.98 0.35 -32.33
N LYS A 207 2.12 -0.96 -32.04
CA LYS A 207 1.84 -1.55 -30.71
C LYS A 207 2.61 -0.90 -29.55
N ASP A 208 3.64 -0.11 -29.83
CA ASP A 208 4.61 0.41 -28.87
C ASP A 208 4.58 1.94 -28.73
N GLU A 209 3.66 2.65 -29.39
CA GLU A 209 3.60 4.12 -29.37
C GLU A 209 2.44 4.66 -28.52
N PHE A 210 2.73 5.73 -27.79
CA PHE A 210 1.72 6.50 -27.06
C PHE A 210 0.84 7.31 -28.04
N PRO A 211 -0.50 7.32 -27.92
CA PRO A 211 -1.37 8.15 -28.75
C PRO A 211 -1.04 9.64 -28.55
N LYS A 212 -0.36 10.26 -29.52
CA LYS A 212 0.21 11.61 -29.38
C LYS A 212 -0.86 12.67 -29.12
N GLU A 213 -2.07 12.45 -29.60
CA GLU A 213 -3.24 13.29 -29.35
C GLU A 213 -3.65 13.33 -27.87
N PHE A 214 -3.28 12.34 -27.05
CA PHE A 214 -3.64 12.31 -25.63
C PHE A 214 -2.72 13.18 -24.77
N TYR A 215 -1.47 13.41 -25.19
CA TYR A 215 -0.52 14.26 -24.45
C TYR A 215 -1.08 15.66 -24.14
N PRO A 216 -1.56 16.46 -25.12
CA PRO A 216 -2.07 17.80 -24.83
C PRO A 216 -3.34 17.76 -23.96
N ILE A 217 -4.19 16.74 -24.11
CA ILE A 217 -5.42 16.57 -23.33
C ILE A 217 -5.07 16.27 -21.86
N LEU A 218 -4.20 15.28 -21.62
CA LEU A 218 -3.75 14.90 -20.27
C LEU A 218 -2.97 16.02 -19.58
N SER A 219 -2.12 16.73 -20.32
CA SER A 219 -1.37 17.86 -19.79
C SER A 219 -2.29 18.97 -19.30
N LYS A 220 -3.30 19.37 -20.09
CA LYS A 220 -4.32 20.33 -19.64
C LYS A 220 -5.13 19.79 -18.47
N LEU A 221 -5.62 18.56 -18.59
CA LEU A 221 -6.41 17.89 -17.56
C LEU A 221 -5.72 17.90 -16.20
N TRP A 222 -4.42 17.60 -16.17
CA TRP A 222 -3.62 17.62 -14.95
C TRP A 222 -3.44 19.03 -14.38
N ASN A 223 -3.15 20.02 -15.24
CA ASN A 223 -2.84 21.38 -14.80
C ASN A 223 -4.08 22.23 -14.46
N MET A 224 -5.29 21.78 -14.78
CA MET A 224 -6.53 22.46 -14.41
C MET A 224 -6.66 22.63 -12.89
N LYS A 225 -7.05 23.84 -12.48
CA LYS A 225 -7.22 24.18 -11.06
C LYS A 225 -8.31 23.32 -10.43
N SER A 226 -9.43 23.15 -11.14
CA SER A 226 -10.54 22.29 -10.70
C SER A 226 -10.11 20.83 -10.48
N THR A 227 -9.18 20.30 -11.31
CA THR A 227 -8.62 18.95 -11.13
C THR A 227 -7.77 18.88 -9.87
N GLN A 228 -6.85 19.83 -9.68
CA GLN A 228 -5.99 19.85 -8.51
C GLN A 228 -6.80 20.00 -7.21
N GLU A 229 -7.82 20.85 -7.20
CA GLU A 229 -8.75 20.99 -6.07
C GLU A 229 -9.51 19.70 -5.76
N LEU A 230 -10.00 18.98 -6.78
CA LEU A 230 -10.65 17.68 -6.59
C LEU A 230 -9.70 16.66 -5.93
N ILE A 231 -8.47 16.55 -6.42
CA ILE A 231 -7.47 15.58 -5.96
C ILE A 231 -6.96 15.92 -4.55
N MET A 232 -6.85 17.20 -4.21
CA MET A 232 -6.41 17.63 -2.89
C MET A 232 -7.54 17.67 -1.84
N SER A 233 -8.80 17.54 -2.26
CA SER A 233 -9.95 17.51 -1.36
C SER A 233 -10.13 16.17 -0.66
N GLU A 234 -10.92 16.13 0.41
CA GLU A 234 -11.30 14.90 1.12
C GLU A 234 -12.06 13.89 0.22
N LYS A 235 -12.58 14.33 -0.93
CA LYS A 235 -13.22 13.46 -1.93
C LYS A 235 -12.25 12.47 -2.57
N SER A 236 -10.93 12.71 -2.49
CA SER A 236 -9.90 11.79 -3.02
C SER A 236 -9.98 10.38 -2.42
N SER A 237 -10.51 10.25 -1.19
CA SER A 237 -10.75 8.96 -0.53
C SER A 237 -11.86 8.13 -1.19
N GLN A 238 -12.74 8.77 -1.96
CA GLN A 238 -13.96 8.17 -2.51
C GLN A 238 -13.80 7.67 -3.95
N PHE A 239 -12.62 7.80 -4.53
CA PHE A 239 -12.31 7.25 -5.84
C PHE A 239 -10.89 6.69 -5.84
N TYR A 240 -10.64 5.77 -6.76
CA TYR A 240 -9.31 5.19 -6.91
C TYR A 240 -8.43 6.14 -7.72
N MET A 241 -7.20 6.30 -7.26
CA MET A 241 -6.15 7.00 -7.98
C MET A 241 -4.86 6.23 -7.77
N MET A 242 -4.14 5.98 -8.86
CA MET A 242 -2.82 5.35 -8.79
C MET A 242 -1.84 6.25 -8.02
N ASP A 243 -1.06 5.68 -7.11
CA ASP A 243 -0.08 6.43 -6.30
C ASP A 243 0.97 7.19 -7.13
N SER A 244 1.31 6.66 -8.31
CA SER A 244 2.28 7.26 -9.23
C SER A 244 1.68 8.35 -10.13
N THR A 245 0.40 8.71 -9.95
CA THR A 245 -0.30 9.75 -10.73
C THR A 245 0.52 11.02 -10.84
N LYS A 246 0.91 11.62 -9.71
CA LYS A 246 1.68 12.86 -9.70
C LYS A 246 3.00 12.72 -10.47
N TYR A 247 3.74 11.64 -10.23
CA TYR A 247 5.03 11.42 -10.88
C TYR A 247 4.90 11.35 -12.41
N PHE A 248 3.96 10.54 -12.91
CA PHE A 248 3.81 10.38 -14.34
C PHE A 248 3.26 11.64 -15.00
N LEU A 249 2.27 12.29 -14.38
CA LEU A 249 1.65 13.49 -14.95
C LEU A 249 2.60 14.71 -14.96
N ASP A 250 3.45 14.86 -13.94
CA ASP A 250 4.50 15.88 -13.93
C ASP A 250 5.62 15.62 -14.97
N ASN A 251 5.72 14.39 -15.49
CA ASN A 251 6.74 13.97 -16.45
C ASN A 251 6.16 13.63 -17.84
N LEU A 252 4.92 14.01 -18.13
CA LEU A 252 4.25 13.69 -19.41
C LEU A 252 5.07 14.07 -20.63
N ASP A 253 5.73 15.24 -20.61
CA ASP A 253 6.51 15.70 -21.76
C ASP A 253 7.70 14.78 -22.06
N ARG A 254 8.45 14.40 -21.01
CA ARG A 254 9.57 13.47 -21.11
C ARG A 254 9.12 12.08 -21.57
N ILE A 255 7.96 11.62 -21.13
CA ILE A 255 7.50 10.24 -21.35
C ILE A 255 6.73 10.11 -22.67
N CYS A 256 5.80 11.02 -22.96
CA CYS A 256 4.82 10.88 -24.04
C CYS A 256 5.14 11.74 -25.28
N ASN A 257 5.88 12.84 -25.11
CA ASN A 257 6.17 13.79 -26.20
C ASN A 257 7.60 13.66 -26.75
N THR A 258 8.49 12.98 -26.02
CA THR A 258 9.89 12.78 -26.43
C THR A 258 10.03 11.63 -27.43
N PRO A 259 10.65 11.85 -28.61
CA PRO A 259 10.95 10.77 -29.55
C PRO A 259 11.91 9.74 -28.96
N ASN A 260 11.65 8.45 -29.20
CA ASN A 260 12.48 7.34 -28.71
C ASN A 260 12.66 7.35 -27.18
N TYR A 261 11.59 7.65 -26.45
CA TYR A 261 11.55 7.54 -25.00
C TYR A 261 12.06 6.17 -24.54
N ILE A 262 13.00 6.18 -23.59
CA ILE A 262 13.50 4.99 -22.91
C ILE A 262 13.18 5.19 -21.42
N PRO A 263 12.41 4.29 -20.80
CA PRO A 263 12.14 4.34 -19.37
C PRO A 263 13.40 4.38 -18.52
N THR A 264 13.32 5.12 -17.43
CA THR A 264 14.31 5.08 -16.35
C THR A 264 13.92 4.02 -15.33
N GLU A 265 14.84 3.61 -14.46
CA GLU A 265 14.52 2.74 -13.32
C GLU A 265 13.43 3.35 -12.43
N GLN A 266 13.37 4.68 -12.32
CA GLN A 266 12.33 5.37 -11.56
C GLN A 266 10.95 5.24 -12.21
N ASP A 267 10.89 5.19 -13.54
CA ASP A 267 9.65 4.92 -14.28
C ASP A 267 9.17 3.48 -14.04
N VAL A 268 10.11 2.53 -14.07
CA VAL A 268 9.82 1.11 -13.78
C VAL A 268 9.32 0.92 -12.35
N LEU A 269 10.01 1.50 -11.35
CA LEU A 269 9.63 1.41 -9.94
C LEU A 269 8.24 2.00 -9.64
N ARG A 270 7.77 2.94 -10.47
CA ARG A 270 6.47 3.61 -10.33
C ARG A 270 5.40 3.07 -11.26
N SER A 271 5.78 2.21 -12.21
CA SER A 271 4.83 1.47 -13.04
C SER A 271 4.06 0.45 -12.21
N ARG A 272 2.81 0.22 -12.58
CA ARG A 272 1.87 -0.62 -11.85
C ARG A 272 1.37 -1.73 -12.76
N GLN A 273 1.83 -2.94 -12.47
CA GLN A 273 1.28 -4.19 -13.01
C GLN A 273 0.64 -4.97 -11.87
N LYS A 274 -0.54 -5.55 -12.12
CA LYS A 274 -1.15 -6.46 -11.13
C LYS A 274 -0.38 -7.78 -11.16
N THR A 275 0.24 -8.15 -10.04
CA THR A 275 0.89 -9.45 -9.88
C THR A 275 -0.17 -10.55 -9.75
N SER A 276 -0.12 -11.53 -10.65
CA SER A 276 -0.96 -12.74 -10.63
C SER A 276 -0.05 -13.96 -10.57
N GLY A 277 -0.28 -14.86 -9.62
CA GLY A 277 0.56 -16.03 -9.39
C GLY A 277 1.65 -15.84 -8.33
N ILE A 278 2.63 -16.73 -8.40
CA ILE A 278 3.79 -16.82 -7.50
C ILE A 278 5.03 -16.68 -8.36
N PHE A 279 5.92 -15.76 -7.99
CA PHE A 279 7.19 -15.53 -8.67
C PHE A 279 8.32 -15.81 -7.69
N ASP A 280 9.23 -16.69 -8.07
CA ASP A 280 10.44 -16.98 -7.32
C ASP A 280 11.63 -16.21 -7.91
N THR A 281 12.45 -15.63 -7.05
CA THR A 281 13.63 -14.87 -7.45
C THR A 281 14.75 -15.12 -6.48
N VAL A 282 15.92 -15.44 -7.02
CA VAL A 282 17.14 -15.63 -6.24
C VAL A 282 17.98 -14.36 -6.28
N VAL A 283 18.23 -13.77 -5.11
CA VAL A 283 19.03 -12.57 -4.95
C VAL A 283 20.29 -12.90 -4.14
N ASN A 284 21.44 -12.65 -4.75
CA ASN A 284 22.73 -12.74 -4.06
C ASN A 284 23.03 -11.37 -3.45
N MET A 285 22.81 -11.22 -2.14
CA MET A 285 23.08 -9.93 -1.48
C MET A 285 24.59 -9.66 -1.45
N ASP A 286 25.36 -10.69 -1.08
CA ASP A 286 26.82 -10.73 -0.99
C ASP A 286 27.32 -12.15 -1.31
N ASN A 287 28.64 -12.34 -1.41
CA ASN A 287 29.28 -13.64 -1.69
C ASN A 287 28.85 -14.80 -0.78
N ASN A 288 28.32 -14.52 0.42
CA ASN A 288 27.96 -15.54 1.41
C ASN A 288 26.49 -15.54 1.83
N PHE A 289 25.64 -14.71 1.21
CA PHE A 289 24.24 -14.56 1.63
C PHE A 289 23.30 -14.51 0.43
N GLN A 290 22.66 -15.64 0.18
CA GLN A 290 21.67 -15.82 -0.88
C GLN A 290 20.26 -15.85 -0.28
N MET A 291 19.37 -15.03 -0.83
CA MET A 291 17.94 -15.07 -0.52
C MET A 291 17.17 -15.67 -1.69
N HIS A 292 16.26 -16.58 -1.37
CA HIS A 292 15.28 -17.09 -2.30
C HIS A 292 13.93 -16.47 -1.94
N ILE A 293 13.49 -15.50 -2.73
CA ILE A 293 12.34 -14.65 -2.45
C ILE A 293 11.15 -15.12 -3.28
N TYR A 294 10.02 -15.31 -2.62
CA TYR A 294 8.74 -15.61 -3.25
C TYR A 294 7.84 -14.37 -3.18
N ASP A 295 7.57 -13.74 -4.34
CA ASP A 295 6.58 -12.67 -4.48
C ASP A 295 5.24 -13.26 -4.91
N VAL A 296 4.17 -12.85 -4.23
CA VAL A 296 2.82 -13.37 -4.46
C VAL A 296 1.82 -12.24 -4.66
N GLY A 297 0.82 -12.48 -5.50
CA GLY A 297 -0.27 -11.53 -5.72
C GLY A 297 -0.98 -11.13 -4.42
N GLY A 298 -1.16 -9.83 -4.18
CA GLY A 298 -1.75 -9.28 -2.94
C GLY A 298 -3.28 -9.23 -2.88
N GLN A 299 -3.94 -9.31 -4.05
CA GLN A 299 -5.39 -9.23 -4.19
C GLN A 299 -6.07 -10.50 -3.65
N ARG A 300 -7.30 -10.40 -3.14
CA ARG A 300 -8.00 -11.53 -2.51
C ARG A 300 -8.04 -12.79 -3.39
N SER A 301 -8.24 -12.65 -4.71
CA SER A 301 -8.29 -13.76 -5.68
C SER A 301 -6.99 -14.57 -5.75
N GLU A 302 -5.86 -13.94 -5.47
CA GLU A 302 -4.54 -14.55 -5.57
C GLU A 302 -4.12 -15.29 -4.31
N ARG A 303 -4.77 -14.99 -3.18
CA ARG A 303 -4.26 -15.43 -1.88
C ARG A 303 -4.39 -16.92 -1.60
N LYS A 304 -5.33 -17.60 -2.26
CA LYS A 304 -5.43 -19.08 -2.27
C LYS A 304 -4.14 -19.77 -2.75
N LYS A 305 -3.32 -19.07 -3.55
CA LYS A 305 -2.06 -19.60 -4.06
C LYS A 305 -0.93 -19.53 -3.00
N TRP A 306 -1.07 -18.71 -1.97
CA TRP A 306 0.01 -18.40 -1.03
C TRP A 306 0.49 -19.63 -0.26
N ILE A 307 -0.43 -20.50 0.15
CA ILE A 307 -0.09 -21.70 0.94
C ILE A 307 0.97 -22.59 0.27
N HIS A 308 1.06 -22.56 -1.06
CA HIS A 308 2.03 -23.35 -1.83
C HIS A 308 3.49 -22.91 -1.62
N CYS A 309 3.74 -21.76 -1.01
CA CYS A 309 5.10 -21.28 -0.72
C CYS A 309 5.41 -21.15 0.78
N PHE A 310 4.52 -21.60 1.67
CA PHE A 310 4.66 -21.40 3.13
C PHE A 310 5.62 -22.37 3.81
N ASP A 311 5.95 -23.48 3.16
CA ASP A 311 6.83 -24.48 3.75
C ASP A 311 8.26 -23.94 3.97
N ASN A 312 8.84 -24.19 5.15
CA ASN A 312 10.22 -23.85 5.50
C ASN A 312 10.62 -22.38 5.27
N VAL A 313 9.70 -21.42 5.47
CA VAL A 313 10.00 -19.98 5.36
C VAL A 313 10.80 -19.50 6.57
N THR A 314 11.97 -18.92 6.30
CA THR A 314 12.86 -18.37 7.35
C THR A 314 12.45 -16.95 7.73
N LEU A 315 12.04 -16.16 6.74
CA LEU A 315 11.69 -14.75 6.92
C LEU A 315 10.42 -14.40 6.13
N VAL A 316 9.47 -13.72 6.78
CA VAL A 316 8.36 -13.05 6.10
C VAL A 316 8.66 -11.56 6.05
N ILE A 317 8.64 -10.96 4.86
CA ILE A 317 8.58 -9.51 4.70
C ILE A 317 7.12 -9.14 4.44
N PHE A 318 6.47 -8.49 5.41
CA PHE A 318 5.09 -8.07 5.28
C PHE A 318 5.01 -6.57 4.95
N CYS A 319 4.49 -6.23 3.78
CA CYS A 319 4.35 -4.87 3.29
C CYS A 319 2.97 -4.29 3.61
N VAL A 320 2.99 -3.18 4.37
CA VAL A 320 1.82 -2.36 4.72
C VAL A 320 1.92 -1.04 3.99
N SER A 321 0.82 -0.61 3.36
CA SER A 321 0.70 0.73 2.79
C SER A 321 0.22 1.70 3.86
N LEU A 322 1.07 2.64 4.28
CA LEU A 322 0.69 3.66 5.27
C LEU A 322 -0.36 4.63 4.73
N SER A 323 -0.35 4.90 3.43
CA SER A 323 -1.23 5.90 2.80
C SER A 323 -2.66 5.41 2.56
N GLU A 324 -2.99 4.14 2.80
CA GLU A 324 -4.28 3.53 2.44
C GLU A 324 -5.34 3.56 3.57
N TYR A 325 -5.09 4.30 4.66
CA TYR A 325 -5.98 4.36 5.82
C TYR A 325 -7.39 4.87 5.53
N ASP A 326 -7.55 5.71 4.50
CA ASP A 326 -8.80 6.33 4.10
C ASP A 326 -9.47 5.67 2.90
N GLN A 327 -8.87 4.62 2.33
CA GLN A 327 -9.30 4.03 1.06
C GLN A 327 -10.01 2.69 1.22
N PHE A 328 -10.84 2.36 0.24
CA PHE A 328 -11.57 1.09 0.14
C PHE A 328 -10.95 0.16 -0.91
N LEU A 329 -11.16 -1.15 -0.77
CA LEU A 329 -10.65 -2.14 -1.73
C LEU A 329 -11.32 -1.94 -3.10
N MET A 330 -10.57 -2.25 -4.16
CA MET A 330 -11.12 -2.24 -5.52
C MET A 330 -12.12 -3.38 -5.72
N GLU A 331 -11.80 -4.57 -5.18
CA GLU A 331 -12.69 -5.73 -5.24
C GLU A 331 -13.90 -5.64 -4.30
N ASP A 332 -13.87 -4.77 -3.28
CA ASP A 332 -14.91 -4.65 -2.26
C ASP A 332 -14.97 -3.23 -1.67
N LYS A 333 -15.90 -2.43 -2.17
CA LYS A 333 -16.05 -1.02 -1.79
C LYS A 333 -16.59 -0.81 -0.37
N SER A 334 -16.97 -1.87 0.34
CA SER A 334 -17.41 -1.79 1.74
C SER A 334 -16.25 -1.96 2.72
N GLN A 335 -15.15 -2.55 2.26
CA GLN A 335 -14.01 -2.87 3.11
C GLN A 335 -12.90 -1.83 2.98
N ASN A 336 -12.50 -1.24 4.11
CA ASN A 336 -11.34 -0.36 4.18
C ASN A 336 -10.03 -1.16 3.97
N ARG A 337 -9.14 -0.64 3.12
CA ARG A 337 -7.88 -1.30 2.73
C ARG A 337 -6.93 -1.52 3.90
N PHE A 338 -6.84 -0.55 4.81
CA PHE A 338 -5.96 -0.66 5.96
C PHE A 338 -6.48 -1.68 6.97
N GLN A 339 -7.79 -1.73 7.20
CA GLN A 339 -8.41 -2.77 8.03
C GLN A 339 -8.18 -4.17 7.43
N GLU A 340 -8.32 -4.32 6.11
CA GLU A 340 -7.95 -5.55 5.41
C GLU A 340 -6.47 -5.94 5.66
N SER A 341 -5.56 -4.97 5.64
CA SER A 341 -4.14 -5.23 5.92
C SER A 341 -3.89 -5.68 7.37
N LEU A 342 -4.64 -5.16 8.34
CA LEU A 342 -4.57 -5.61 9.75
C LEU A 342 -5.06 -7.05 9.89
N VAL A 343 -6.23 -7.36 9.32
CA VAL A 343 -6.80 -8.73 9.33
C VAL A 343 -5.83 -9.71 8.66
N LEU A 344 -5.30 -9.35 7.50
CA LEU A 344 -4.33 -10.17 6.80
C LEU A 344 -3.08 -10.42 7.64
N PHE A 345 -2.54 -9.39 8.29
CA PHE A 345 -1.37 -9.54 9.16
C PHE A 345 -1.67 -10.42 10.37
N ASP A 346 -2.82 -10.25 11.02
CA ASP A 346 -3.24 -11.07 12.16
C ASP A 346 -3.25 -12.56 11.81
N ASN A 347 -3.74 -12.89 10.62
CA ASN A 347 -3.77 -14.25 10.11
C ASN A 347 -2.37 -14.81 9.81
N ILE A 348 -1.47 -13.99 9.28
CA ILE A 348 -0.09 -14.40 8.99
C ILE A 348 0.71 -14.57 10.28
N VAL A 349 0.79 -13.55 11.13
CA VAL A 349 1.66 -13.55 12.32
C VAL A 349 1.28 -14.61 13.34
N ASN A 350 0.01 -15.05 13.36
CA ASN A 350 -0.48 -16.09 14.26
C ASN A 350 -0.64 -17.46 13.59
N SER A 351 -0.22 -17.62 12.33
CA SER A 351 -0.28 -18.89 11.62
C SER A 351 0.79 -19.86 12.11
N ARG A 352 0.42 -21.14 12.21
CA ARG A 352 1.34 -22.23 12.59
C ARG A 352 2.47 -22.42 11.59
N TRP A 353 2.23 -22.09 10.32
CA TRP A 353 3.26 -22.14 9.27
C TRP A 353 4.45 -21.23 9.58
N PHE A 354 4.24 -20.15 10.35
CA PHE A 354 5.26 -19.15 10.65
C PHE A 354 5.71 -19.15 12.11
N ALA A 355 5.44 -20.21 12.86
CA ALA A 355 5.72 -20.29 14.30
C ALA A 355 7.22 -20.13 14.67
N ARG A 356 8.13 -20.34 13.72
CA ARG A 356 9.58 -20.15 13.89
C ARG A 356 10.17 -19.14 12.89
N THR A 357 9.31 -18.31 12.31
CA THR A 357 9.69 -17.38 11.25
C THR A 357 9.86 -15.98 11.84
N SER A 358 10.91 -15.27 11.41
CA SER A 358 11.05 -13.84 11.71
C SER A 358 10.18 -13.01 10.77
N VAL A 359 9.62 -11.90 11.27
CA VAL A 359 8.75 -11.02 10.47
C VAL A 359 9.41 -9.65 10.34
N VAL A 360 9.73 -9.24 9.12
CA VAL A 360 10.07 -7.86 8.81
C VAL A 360 8.80 -7.14 8.41
N LEU A 361 8.45 -6.08 9.13
CA LEU A 361 7.24 -5.29 8.86
C LEU A 361 7.60 -3.99 8.15
N PHE A 362 7.28 -3.90 6.86
CA PHE A 362 7.45 -2.69 6.07
C PHE A 362 6.24 -1.79 6.19
N LEU A 363 6.45 -0.62 6.80
CA LEU A 363 5.51 0.50 6.81
C LEU A 363 5.85 1.39 5.62
N ASN A 364 5.33 1.02 4.45
CA ASN A 364 5.67 1.58 3.15
C ASN A 364 4.83 2.80 2.78
N LYS A 365 5.25 3.52 1.74
CA LYS A 365 4.60 4.75 1.22
C LYS A 365 4.57 5.87 2.24
N ILE A 366 5.66 6.02 3.02
CA ILE A 366 5.78 7.08 4.02
C ILE A 366 5.71 8.48 3.41
N ASP A 367 6.17 8.65 2.17
CA ASP A 367 6.07 9.88 1.39
C ASP A 367 4.61 10.28 1.15
N LEU A 368 3.81 9.36 0.61
CA LEU A 368 2.39 9.61 0.35
C LEU A 368 1.61 9.78 1.65
N PHE A 369 1.97 9.03 2.69
CA PHE A 369 1.36 9.16 4.01
C PHE A 369 1.64 10.52 4.65
N ALA A 370 2.89 10.99 4.57
CA ALA A 370 3.32 12.29 5.11
C ALA A 370 2.57 13.46 4.47
N GLU A 371 2.31 13.36 3.17
CA GLU A 371 1.47 14.31 2.44
C GLU A 371 -0.01 14.22 2.84
N LYS A 372 -0.57 13.01 2.86
CA LYS A 372 -2.00 12.78 3.05
C LYS A 372 -2.46 13.16 4.45
N ILE A 373 -1.69 12.86 5.49
CA ILE A 373 -2.06 13.15 6.89
C ILE A 373 -2.24 14.64 7.18
N GLN A 374 -1.66 15.52 6.35
CA GLN A 374 -1.87 16.96 6.49
C GLN A 374 -3.29 17.38 6.09
N ARG A 375 -3.93 16.60 5.22
CA ARG A 375 -5.21 16.91 4.56
C ARG A 375 -6.35 16.05 5.07
N VAL A 376 -6.10 14.75 5.26
CA VAL A 376 -7.08 13.76 5.73
C VAL A 376 -6.65 13.29 7.13
N PRO A 377 -7.26 13.79 8.22
CA PRO A 377 -6.85 13.43 9.58
C PRO A 377 -6.99 11.93 9.85
N LEU A 378 -6.00 11.34 10.51
CA LEU A 378 -5.98 9.89 10.81
C LEU A 378 -7.08 9.53 11.83
N GLU A 379 -7.38 10.45 12.76
CA GLU A 379 -8.40 10.31 13.80
C GLU A 379 -9.82 10.07 13.27
N HIS A 380 -10.12 10.43 12.01
CA HIS A 380 -11.41 10.11 11.39
C HIS A 380 -11.60 8.60 11.16
N TYR A 381 -10.51 7.86 10.95
CA TYR A 381 -10.51 6.42 10.69
C TYR A 381 -10.03 5.61 11.91
N PHE A 382 -9.35 6.28 12.83
CA PHE A 382 -8.84 5.72 14.08
C PHE A 382 -9.17 6.66 15.24
N PRO A 383 -10.39 6.61 15.79
CA PRO A 383 -10.82 7.54 16.84
C PRO A 383 -9.97 7.51 18.12
N ASP A 384 -9.25 6.41 18.36
CA ASP A 384 -8.31 6.24 19.48
C ASP A 384 -6.94 6.89 19.25
N TYR A 385 -6.66 7.40 18.05
CA TYR A 385 -5.41 8.10 17.72
C TYR A 385 -5.47 9.58 18.10
N MET A 386 -4.59 10.01 19.01
CA MET A 386 -4.54 11.38 19.53
C MET A 386 -3.28 12.17 19.11
N GLY A 387 -2.51 11.65 18.14
CA GLY A 387 -1.24 12.25 17.73
C GLY A 387 -1.35 13.41 16.73
N GLY A 388 -2.54 13.67 16.20
CA GLY A 388 -2.79 14.69 15.17
C GLY A 388 -1.97 14.48 13.91
N LYS A 389 -1.59 15.57 13.24
CA LYS A 389 -0.87 15.56 11.94
C LYS A 389 0.62 15.19 12.01
N ASP A 390 1.12 14.76 13.17
CA ASP A 390 2.51 14.37 13.35
C ASP A 390 2.78 13.00 12.72
N ILE A 391 3.58 13.00 11.65
CA ILE A 391 3.90 11.82 10.84
C ILE A 391 4.53 10.71 11.69
N ASN A 392 5.43 11.05 12.61
CA ASN A 392 6.13 10.08 13.43
C ASN A 392 5.21 9.45 14.47
N LYS A 393 4.34 10.25 15.11
CA LYS A 393 3.34 9.74 16.05
C LYS A 393 2.34 8.84 15.33
N ALA A 394 1.90 9.22 14.14
CA ALA A 394 0.96 8.45 13.33
C ALA A 394 1.56 7.12 12.87
N ALA A 395 2.79 7.12 12.35
CA ALA A 395 3.50 5.90 11.94
C ALA A 395 3.76 4.96 13.15
N LYS A 396 4.12 5.52 14.31
CA LYS A 396 4.28 4.73 15.56
C LYS A 396 2.96 4.14 16.04
N TYR A 397 1.87 4.89 15.92
CA TYR A 397 0.54 4.40 16.26
C TYR A 397 0.13 3.24 15.34
N ILE A 398 0.33 3.39 14.03
CA ILE A 398 0.09 2.31 13.06
C ILE A 398 0.94 1.09 13.40
N LEU A 399 2.25 1.27 13.64
CA LEU A 399 3.13 0.19 14.09
C LEU A 399 2.58 -0.52 15.33
N TRP A 400 2.16 0.26 16.33
CA TRP A 400 1.56 -0.28 17.54
C TRP A 400 0.34 -1.15 17.24
N ARG A 401 -0.58 -0.72 16.37
CA ARG A 401 -1.76 -1.51 15.95
C ARG A 401 -1.35 -2.88 15.37
N PHE A 402 -0.34 -2.94 14.51
CA PHE A 402 0.17 -4.20 13.96
C PHE A 402 0.82 -5.08 15.03
N VAL A 403 1.66 -4.51 15.90
CA VAL A 403 2.34 -5.27 16.96
C VAL A 403 1.35 -5.87 17.96
N GLN A 404 0.23 -5.20 18.25
CA GLN A 404 -0.82 -5.76 19.13
C GLN A 404 -1.46 -7.06 18.60
N LEU A 405 -1.38 -7.31 17.29
CA LEU A 405 -1.94 -8.53 16.68
C LEU A 405 -1.05 -9.77 16.89
N ASN A 406 0.22 -9.58 17.27
CA ASN A 406 1.20 -10.65 17.43
C ASN A 406 1.03 -11.44 18.74
N ARG A 407 0.04 -12.34 18.78
CA ARG A 407 -0.21 -13.22 19.93
C ARG A 407 0.77 -14.39 20.00
N ALA A 408 1.35 -14.77 18.85
CA ALA A 408 2.37 -15.80 18.73
C ALA A 408 3.76 -15.37 19.26
N ASN A 409 3.94 -14.10 19.63
CA ASN A 409 5.21 -13.53 20.09
C ASN A 409 6.36 -13.75 19.10
N LEU A 410 6.07 -13.67 17.79
CA LEU A 410 7.11 -13.71 16.76
C LEU A 410 8.01 -12.47 16.85
N ASN A 411 9.27 -12.61 16.43
CA ASN A 411 10.17 -11.48 16.31
C ASN A 411 9.73 -10.58 15.15
N ILE A 412 9.29 -9.36 15.45
CA ILE A 412 8.88 -8.36 14.46
C ILE A 412 9.94 -7.26 14.38
N TYR A 413 10.44 -7.01 13.16
CA TYR A 413 11.43 -6.00 12.83
C TYR A 413 10.81 -4.93 11.93
N PRO A 414 10.33 -3.81 12.51
CA PRO A 414 9.62 -2.79 11.75
C PRO A 414 10.57 -1.80 11.06
N HIS A 415 10.29 -1.51 9.79
CA HIS A 415 11.00 -0.50 9.02
C HIS A 415 10.01 0.42 8.31
N VAL A 416 10.22 1.73 8.46
CA VAL A 416 9.51 2.73 7.67
C VAL A 416 10.21 2.83 6.32
N THR A 417 9.45 2.65 5.24
CA THR A 417 9.98 2.50 3.89
C THR A 417 9.31 3.44 2.90
N GLN A 418 10.08 3.84 1.91
CA GLN A 418 9.59 4.35 0.64
C GLN A 418 10.18 3.44 -0.44
N ALA A 419 9.41 2.45 -0.89
CA ALA A 419 9.88 1.47 -1.87
C ALA A 419 10.38 2.09 -3.19
N THR A 420 9.98 3.33 -3.50
CA THR A 420 10.45 4.06 -4.68
C THR A 420 11.77 4.80 -4.47
N ASP A 421 12.31 4.85 -3.24
CA ASP A 421 13.61 5.45 -2.90
C ASP A 421 14.67 4.36 -2.70
N THR A 422 15.57 4.24 -3.67
CA THR A 422 16.65 3.25 -3.65
C THR A 422 17.62 3.42 -2.48
N SER A 423 17.87 4.66 -2.02
CA SER A 423 18.75 4.90 -0.87
C SER A 423 18.09 4.43 0.43
N ASN A 424 16.80 4.71 0.60
CA ASN A 424 16.02 4.21 1.73
C ASN A 424 16.03 2.67 1.77
N ILE A 425 15.73 2.02 0.64
CA ILE A 425 15.67 0.55 0.58
C ILE A 425 17.04 -0.09 0.79
N LYS A 426 18.12 0.50 0.26
CA LYS A 426 19.48 0.03 0.52
C LYS A 426 19.82 -0.01 2.01
N LEU A 427 19.49 1.04 2.75
CA LEU A 427 19.73 1.12 4.20
C LEU A 427 18.86 0.11 4.97
N VAL A 428 17.59 -0.04 4.57
CA VAL A 428 16.66 -0.97 5.20
C VAL A 428 17.11 -2.42 5.01
N PHE A 429 17.52 -2.82 3.80
CA PHE A 429 18.01 -4.18 3.57
C PHE A 429 19.36 -4.47 4.24
N ALA A 430 20.22 -3.47 4.42
CA ALA A 430 21.43 -3.63 5.23
C ALA A 430 21.08 -4.00 6.69
N ALA A 431 20.11 -3.30 7.29
CA ALA A 431 19.64 -3.59 8.65
C ALA A 431 18.91 -4.95 8.76
N ILE A 432 18.13 -5.33 7.75
CA ILE A 432 17.48 -6.65 7.68
C ILE A 432 18.53 -7.75 7.62
N LYS A 433 19.56 -7.60 6.78
CA LYS A 433 20.64 -8.58 6.65
C LYS A 433 21.37 -8.80 7.98
N GLU A 434 21.70 -7.73 8.69
CA GLU A 434 22.31 -7.80 10.03
C GLU A 434 21.41 -8.57 11.01
N THR A 435 20.12 -8.23 11.05
CA THR A 435 19.13 -8.89 11.90
C THR A 435 18.99 -10.39 11.59
N ILE A 436 18.92 -10.76 10.30
CA ILE A 436 18.81 -12.16 9.89
C ILE A 436 20.07 -12.93 10.29
N LEU A 437 21.25 -12.35 10.06
CA LEU A 437 22.52 -12.98 10.40
C LEU A 437 22.65 -13.21 11.91
N GLU A 438 22.26 -12.22 12.72
CA GLU A 438 22.22 -12.36 14.18
C GLU A 438 21.29 -13.50 14.63
N ASN A 439 20.09 -13.61 14.05
CA ASN A 439 19.15 -14.67 14.38
C ASN A 439 19.70 -16.06 13.99
N LEU A 440 20.27 -16.19 12.79
CA LEU A 440 20.92 -17.44 12.37
C LEU A 440 22.08 -17.83 13.30
N LEU A 441 22.86 -16.86 13.77
CA LEU A 441 23.95 -17.09 14.71
C LEU A 441 23.44 -17.53 16.09
N LYS A 442 22.34 -16.94 16.58
CA LYS A 442 21.66 -17.39 17.82
C LYS A 442 21.11 -18.80 17.68
N ASP A 443 20.44 -19.11 16.57
CA ASP A 443 19.88 -20.43 16.30
C ASP A 443 20.96 -21.51 16.15
N SER A 444 22.16 -21.13 15.68
CA SER A 444 23.33 -22.02 15.62
C SER A 444 24.02 -22.22 16.97
N GLY A 445 23.63 -21.49 18.01
CA GLY A 445 24.27 -21.53 19.33
C GLY A 445 25.63 -20.83 19.42
N VAL A 446 26.01 -20.07 18.38
CA VAL A 446 27.28 -19.32 18.32
C VAL A 446 27.20 -18.00 19.11
N LEU A 447 26.02 -17.37 19.14
CA LEU A 447 25.73 -16.22 19.99
C LEU A 447 24.84 -16.70 21.15
N GLN A 448 25.32 -16.53 22.39
CA GLN A 448 24.56 -16.78 23.63
C GLN A 448 23.80 -15.54 24.09
#